data_AF-A0A2V9ME37-F1
#
_entry.id   AF-A0A2V9ME37-F1
#
_cell.length_a   1.000
_cell.length_b   1.000
_cell.length_c   1.000
_cell.angle_alpha   90.00
_cell.angle_beta   90.00
_cell.angle_gamma   90.00
#
_symmetry.space_group_name_H-M   'P 1'
#
loop_
_entity.id
_entity.type
_entity.pdbx_description
1 polymer ?
#
loop_
_entity_poly.entity_id
_entity_poly.type
_entity_poly.pdbx_seq_one_letter_code
_entity_poly.pdbx_strand_id
1 'polypeptide(L)'
;MRGGRLSRDAIERLITKYTHVAEQTCSSLKRKKVSPHVLRHAAAMDLLQHGVDRSVIALWLGHESMETTQMYLHAGMRLKEKALSRTAPLGVKPARYRPADKLLAFLESL
;
A
#
# COMPACT_ATOMS: atom_id res chain seq x y z
N MET A 1 -28.66 -21.62 1.26
CA MET A 1 -27.51 -21.02 1.97
C MET A 1 -27.85 -20.96 3.45
N ARG A 2 -27.07 -21.59 4.34
CA ARG A 2 -27.32 -21.48 5.80
C ARG A 2 -26.82 -20.11 6.25
N GLY A 3 -27.70 -19.26 6.79
CA GLY A 3 -27.46 -17.84 7.12
C GLY A 3 -26.52 -17.58 8.31
N GLY A 4 -25.46 -18.38 8.48
CA GLY A 4 -24.45 -18.20 9.52
C GLY A 4 -23.25 -17.38 9.06
N ARG A 5 -22.32 -17.11 10.00
CA ARG A 5 -21.05 -16.44 9.69
C ARG A 5 -20.28 -17.24 8.64
N LEU A 6 -19.72 -16.55 7.65
CA LEU A 6 -18.84 -17.18 6.67
C LEU A 6 -17.55 -17.63 7.34
N SER A 7 -17.14 -18.87 7.09
CA SER A 7 -15.81 -19.34 7.48
C SER A 7 -14.73 -18.69 6.63
N ARG A 8 -13.49 -18.70 7.11
CA ARG A 8 -12.33 -18.24 6.36
C ARG A 8 -12.25 -18.92 4.98
N ASP A 9 -12.41 -20.24 4.92
CA ASP A 9 -12.36 -21.00 3.66
C ASP A 9 -13.51 -20.64 2.71
N ALA A 10 -14.67 -20.26 3.25
CA ALA A 10 -15.77 -19.77 2.42
C ALA A 10 -15.42 -18.42 1.77
N ILE A 11 -14.76 -17.52 2.51
CA ILE A 11 -14.27 -16.24 1.99
C ILE A 11 -13.18 -16.47 0.93
N GLU A 12 -12.22 -17.35 1.20
CA GLU A 12 -11.15 -17.67 0.24
C GLU A 12 -11.74 -18.24 -1.07
N ARG A 13 -12.70 -19.17 -0.98
CA ARG A 13 -13.40 -19.69 -2.17
C ARG A 13 -14.17 -18.61 -2.94
N LEU A 14 -14.84 -17.69 -2.24
CA LEU A 14 -15.55 -16.58 -2.86
C LEU A 14 -14.57 -15.67 -3.61
N ILE A 15 -13.45 -15.30 -2.99
CA ILE A 15 -12.42 -14.47 -3.63
C ILE A 15 -11.85 -15.17 -4.87
N THR A 16 -11.51 -16.46 -4.77
CA THR A 16 -11.04 -17.23 -5.93
C THR A 16 -12.07 -17.24 -7.06
N LYS A 17 -13.35 -17.48 -6.73
CA LYS A 17 -14.44 -17.48 -7.72
C LYS A 17 -14.53 -16.14 -8.44
N TYR A 18 -14.56 -15.03 -7.70
CA TYR A 18 -14.71 -13.70 -8.30
C TYR A 18 -13.43 -13.20 -8.99
N THR A 19 -12.25 -13.63 -8.54
CA THR A 19 -10.99 -13.36 -9.24
C THR A 19 -11.02 -13.99 -10.63
N HIS A 20 -11.46 -15.24 -10.74
CA HIS A 20 -11.55 -15.92 -12.04
C HIS A 20 -12.55 -15.25 -12.99
N VAL A 21 -13.67 -14.75 -12.47
CA VAL A 21 -14.62 -13.94 -13.28
C VAL A 21 -13.96 -12.64 -13.74
N ALA A 22 -13.26 -11.93 -12.84
CA ALA A 22 -12.60 -10.67 -13.18
C ALA A 22 -11.44 -10.83 -14.18
N GLU A 23 -10.80 -11.99 -14.24
CA GLU A 23 -9.75 -12.30 -15.23
C GLU A 23 -10.26 -12.30 -16.68
N GLN A 24 -11.57 -12.47 -16.88
CA GLN A 24 -12.19 -12.46 -18.21
C GLN A 24 -12.21 -11.04 -18.81
N THR A 25 -12.33 -10.02 -17.97
CA THR A 25 -12.36 -8.61 -18.38
C THR A 25 -11.03 -7.89 -18.11
N CYS A 26 -10.24 -8.37 -17.14
CA CYS A 26 -8.96 -7.80 -16.78
C CYS A 26 -7.83 -8.84 -16.90
N SER A 27 -7.19 -8.90 -18.07
CA SER A 27 -6.08 -9.82 -18.35
C SER A 27 -4.90 -9.67 -17.39
N SER A 28 -4.72 -8.49 -16.79
CA SER A 28 -3.66 -8.23 -15.81
C SER A 28 -3.81 -9.03 -14.51
N LEU A 29 -5.02 -9.48 -14.18
CA LEU A 29 -5.31 -10.28 -12.98
C LEU A 29 -4.85 -11.74 -13.11
N LYS A 30 -4.75 -12.28 -14.33
CA LYS A 30 -4.35 -13.68 -14.60
C LYS A 30 -2.99 -14.05 -14.03
N ARG A 31 -2.13 -13.05 -13.79
CA ARG A 31 -0.77 -13.21 -13.26
C ARG A 31 -0.66 -12.83 -11.78
N LYS A 32 -1.76 -12.47 -11.12
CA LYS A 32 -1.77 -11.98 -9.74
C LYS A 32 -2.42 -13.00 -8.82
N LYS A 33 -1.77 -13.24 -7.68
CA LYS A 33 -2.38 -14.03 -6.60
C LYS A 33 -3.24 -13.10 -5.75
N VAL A 34 -4.57 -13.21 -5.88
CA VAL A 34 -5.53 -12.43 -5.10
C VAL A 34 -5.91 -13.21 -3.84
N SER A 35 -5.79 -12.56 -2.68
CA SER A 35 -6.16 -13.12 -1.37
C SER A 35 -6.83 -12.03 -0.52
N PRO A 36 -7.51 -12.38 0.60
CA PRO A 36 -8.10 -11.38 1.50
C PRO A 36 -7.07 -10.32 1.95
N HIS A 37 -5.85 -10.75 2.26
CA HIS A 37 -4.79 -9.85 2.72
C HIS A 37 -4.29 -8.92 1.61
N VAL A 38 -4.17 -9.42 0.37
CA VAL A 38 -3.79 -8.59 -0.80
C VAL A 38 -4.86 -7.53 -1.09
N LEU A 39 -6.14 -7.89 -1.02
CA LEU A 39 -7.25 -6.95 -1.22
C LEU A 39 -7.24 -5.85 -0.16
N ARG A 40 -7.00 -6.22 1.10
CA ARG A 40 -6.88 -5.28 2.22
C ARG A 40 -5.71 -4.31 2.02
N HIS A 41 -4.55 -4.82 1.62
CA HIS A 41 -3.39 -3.97 1.33
C HIS A 41 -3.65 -3.03 0.15
N ALA A 42 -4.27 -3.52 -0.92
CA ALA A 42 -4.64 -2.71 -2.07
C ALA A 42 -5.58 -1.56 -1.67
N ALA A 43 -6.60 -1.82 -0.83
CA ALA A 43 -7.49 -0.80 -0.31
C ALA A 43 -6.75 0.24 0.55
N ALA A 44 -5.81 -0.20 1.40
CA ALA A 44 -4.99 0.71 2.20
C ALA A 44 -4.10 1.62 1.33
N MET A 45 -3.48 1.05 0.30
CA MET A 45 -2.64 1.79 -0.63
C MET A 45 -3.45 2.76 -1.49
N ASP A 46 -4.65 2.38 -1.89
CA ASP A 46 -5.57 3.27 -2.63
C ASP A 46 -5.96 4.49 -1.77
N LEU A 47 -6.34 4.29 -0.51
CA LEU A 47 -6.61 5.39 0.43
C LEU A 47 -5.38 6.29 0.63
N LEU A 48 -4.19 5.69 0.77
CA LEU A 48 -2.96 6.45 0.93
C LEU A 48 -2.63 7.30 -0.31
N GLN A 49 -2.86 6.76 -1.51
CA GLN A 49 -2.65 7.48 -2.78
C GLN A 49 -3.61 8.68 -2.93
N HIS A 50 -4.83 8.56 -2.42
CA HIS A 50 -5.80 9.65 -2.34
C HIS A 50 -5.52 10.65 -1.20
N GLY A 51 -4.43 10.46 -0.45
CA GLY A 51 -3.97 11.41 0.56
C GLY A 51 -4.65 11.27 1.92
N VAL A 52 -5.34 10.15 2.17
CA VAL A 52 -5.86 9.83 3.51
C VAL A 52 -4.67 9.62 4.46
N ASP A 53 -4.76 10.22 5.65
CA ASP A 53 -3.71 10.07 6.65
C ASP A 53 -3.54 8.61 7.09
N ARG A 54 -2.30 8.20 7.31
CA ARG A 54 -1.97 6.81 7.66
C ARG A 54 -2.59 6.37 8.97
N SER A 55 -2.69 7.28 9.94
CA SER A 55 -3.32 7.00 11.23
C SER A 55 -4.81 6.73 11.05
N VAL A 56 -5.45 7.46 10.13
CA VAL A 56 -6.86 7.24 9.76
C VAL A 56 -7.04 5.91 9.03
N ILE A 57 -6.15 5.57 8.10
CA ILE A 57 -6.19 4.27 7.39
C ILE A 57 -6.01 3.11 8.38
N ALA A 58 -5.04 3.22 9.31
CA ALA A 58 -4.80 2.21 10.33
C ALA A 58 -5.99 2.05 11.28
N LEU A 59 -6.64 3.16 11.66
CA LEU A 59 -7.86 3.13 12.46
C LEU A 59 -9.01 2.44 11.72
N TRP A 60 -9.22 2.79 10.44
CA TRP A 60 -10.29 2.23 9.60
C TRP A 60 -10.12 0.74 9.31
N LEU A 61 -8.89 0.32 9.07
CA LEU A 61 -8.58 -1.08 8.81
C LEU A 61 -8.46 -1.89 10.12
N GLY A 62 -8.39 -1.23 11.27
CA GLY A 62 -8.18 -1.86 12.58
C GLY A 62 -6.69 -2.11 12.85
N HIS A 63 -6.30 -2.01 14.13
CA HIS A 63 -4.95 -2.07 14.71
C HIS A 63 -4.12 -3.33 14.39
N GLU A 64 -3.94 -3.66 13.12
CA GLU A 64 -3.26 -4.88 12.69
C GLU A 64 -1.75 -4.63 12.60
N SER A 65 -1.05 -4.78 13.73
CA SER A 65 0.41 -4.75 13.90
C SER A 65 1.14 -3.47 13.44
N MET A 66 1.97 -2.89 14.34
CA MET A 66 2.87 -1.78 14.01
C MET A 66 3.78 -2.08 12.81
N GLU A 67 4.06 -3.36 12.56
CA GLU A 67 4.88 -3.86 11.46
C GLU A 67 4.25 -3.60 10.08
N THR A 68 2.91 -3.68 9.95
CA THR A 68 2.22 -3.34 8.69
C THR A 68 2.07 -1.82 8.52
N THR A 69 2.04 -1.08 9.62
CA THR A 69 1.96 0.39 9.61
C THR A 69 3.28 1.02 9.12
N GLN A 70 4.41 0.41 9.48
CA GLN A 70 5.75 0.78 8.99
C GLN A 70 5.85 0.76 7.46
N MET A 71 5.20 -0.22 6.81
CA MET A 71 5.15 -0.34 5.36
C MET A 71 4.42 0.85 4.71
N TYR A 72 3.31 1.34 5.31
CA TYR A 72 2.65 2.56 4.83
C TYR A 72 3.53 3.79 5.01
N LEU A 73 4.30 3.86 6.11
CA LEU A 73 5.28 4.92 6.35
C LEU A 73 6.35 4.99 5.26
N HIS A 74 6.84 3.83 4.80
CA HIS A 74 7.85 3.74 3.74
C HIS A 74 7.26 4.03 2.34
N ALA A 75 6.04 3.57 2.06
CA ALA A 75 5.43 3.65 0.73
C ALA A 75 5.05 5.09 0.28
N GLY A 76 4.92 6.04 1.20
CA GLY A 76 4.51 7.42 0.89
C GLY A 76 5.66 8.41 0.77
N MET A 77 6.62 8.19 -0.13
CA MET A 77 7.72 9.15 -0.41
C MET A 77 7.19 10.53 -0.82
N ARG A 78 6.11 10.59 -1.62
CA ARG A 78 5.44 11.86 -1.99
C ARG A 78 4.83 12.60 -0.80
N LEU A 79 4.28 11.87 0.17
CA LEU A 79 3.69 12.47 1.37
C LEU A 79 4.79 13.02 2.28
N LYS A 80 5.93 12.32 2.39
CA LYS A 80 7.13 12.81 3.09
C LYS A 80 7.69 14.06 2.43
N GLU A 81 7.80 14.09 1.10
CA GLU A 81 8.21 15.29 0.36
C GLU A 81 7.26 16.47 0.60
N LYS A 82 5.94 16.22 0.63
CA LYS A 82 4.92 17.26 0.90
C LYS A 82 4.90 17.74 2.35
N ALA A 83 5.27 16.90 3.31
CA ALA A 83 5.42 17.30 4.70
C ALA A 83 6.68 18.14 4.90
N LEU A 84 7.80 17.73 4.31
CA LEU A 84 9.06 18.48 4.34
C LEU A 84 8.95 19.84 3.65
N SER A 85 8.18 19.94 2.55
CA SER A 85 7.98 21.23 1.88
C SER A 85 7.18 22.24 2.71
N ARG A 86 6.34 21.77 3.64
CA ARG A 86 5.56 22.62 4.56
C ARG A 86 6.38 23.12 5.76
N THR A 87 7.48 22.46 6.08
CA THR A 87 8.40 22.85 7.16
C THR A 87 9.71 23.45 6.63
N ALA A 88 9.85 23.62 5.31
CA ALA A 88 11.01 24.22 4.70
C ALA A 88 11.20 25.66 5.22
N PRO A 89 12.38 26.01 5.79
CA PRO A 89 12.63 27.35 6.28
C PRO A 89 12.49 28.39 5.16
N LEU A 90 11.81 29.50 5.46
CA LEU A 90 11.70 30.63 4.54
C LEU A 90 13.11 31.14 4.18
N GLY A 91 13.47 31.04 2.90
CA GLY A 91 14.77 31.49 2.38
C GLY A 91 15.74 30.37 1.94
N VAL A 92 15.39 29.09 2.11
CA VAL A 92 16.23 27.97 1.62
C VAL A 92 15.63 27.41 0.32
N LYS A 93 16.42 27.38 -0.76
CA LYS A 93 15.99 26.71 -2.00
C LYS A 93 15.81 25.21 -1.72
N PRO A 94 14.62 24.61 -1.96
CA PRO A 94 14.43 23.19 -1.74
C PRO A 94 15.34 22.41 -2.70
N ALA A 95 16.35 21.74 -2.16
CA ALA A 95 17.25 20.89 -2.92
C ALA A 95 16.78 19.44 -2.81
N ARG A 96 16.46 18.81 -3.95
CA ARG A 96 16.23 17.37 -3.99
C ARG A 96 17.58 16.68 -3.88
N TYR A 97 17.75 15.84 -2.85
CA TYR A 97 18.98 15.08 -2.69
C TYR A 97 19.21 14.20 -3.92
N ARG A 98 20.36 14.39 -4.57
CA ARG A 98 20.85 13.52 -5.65
C ARG A 98 22.05 12.77 -5.10
N PRO A 99 21.92 11.45 -4.87
CA PRO A 99 23.07 10.66 -4.42
C PRO A 99 24.16 10.67 -5.49
N ALA A 100 25.41 10.68 -5.06
CA ALA A 100 26.56 10.54 -5.96
C ALA A 100 26.63 9.10 -6.50
N ASP A 101 27.17 8.93 -7.70
CA ASP A 101 27.20 7.65 -8.43
C ASP A 101 27.80 6.49 -7.59
N LYS A 102 28.79 6.79 -6.74
CA LYS A 102 29.40 5.79 -5.84
C LYS A 102 28.42 5.25 -4.78
N LEU A 103 27.50 6.09 -4.29
CA LEU A 103 26.51 5.70 -3.30
C LEU A 103 25.38 4.89 -3.94
N LEU A 104 24.98 5.24 -5.16
CA LEU A 104 24.03 4.48 -5.96
C LEU A 104 24.56 3.08 -6.27
N ALA A 105 25.80 2.98 -6.75
CA ALA A 105 26.44 1.70 -7.08
C ALA A 105 26.58 0.77 -5.86
N PHE A 106 26.82 1.32 -4.66
CA PHE A 106 26.86 0.54 -3.42
C PHE A 106 25.48 -0.01 -3.03
N LEU A 107 24.43 0.82 -3.13
CA LEU A 107 23.07 0.42 -2.76
C LEU A 107 22.45 -0.59 -3.75
N GLU A 108 22.86 -0.55 -5.02
CA GLU A 108 22.45 -1.53 -6.04
C GLU A 108 23.17 -2.89 -5.91
N SER A 109 24.23 -2.94 -5.09
CA SER A 109 25.01 -4.17 -4.85
C SER A 109 24.62 -4.94 -3.57
N LEU A 110 23.66 -4.41 -2.80
CA LEU A 110 23.04 -5.06 -1.63
C LEU A 110 21.78 -5.82 -2.04
#